data_AF-A0A2S4MDF4-F1
#
_entry.id   AF-A0A2S4MDF4-F1
#
_cell.length_a   1.000
_cell.length_b   1.000
_cell.length_c   1.000
_cell.angle_alpha   90.00
_cell.angle_beta   90.00
_cell.angle_gamma   90.00
#
_symmetry.space_group_name_H-M   'P 1'
#
loop_
_entity.id
_entity.type
_entity.pdbx_description
1 polymer ?
#
loop_
_entity_poly.entity_id
_entity_poly.type
_entity_poly.pdbx_seq_one_letter_code
_entity_poly.pdbx_strand_id
1 'polypeptide(L)'
;MNRRWSPEEDARLVEFHASTLSTEEIARQFEGRTVPAVQSRMKKLKLGVRTIARAKWTPEEYEILTRIWFEEGTMKVLIAKNLPHRSWRTTLEHGLSIGFRPRGAHARRHSYSWATEELDRVLAAEPNLAVSEIVARCKASRVRVTTLLSNGRGKYFRSGWRNGRKTPLWSLGPGPDVQPPAAATPTEICRRARQRKRVRMGRIDPFATLVQQVAA
;
A
#
# COMPACT_ATOMS: atom_id res chain seq x y z
N MET A 1 3.78 49.63 -18.96
CA MET A 1 4.73 49.55 -20.10
C MET A 1 5.72 48.43 -19.84
N ASN A 2 5.93 47.52 -20.79
CA ASN A 2 6.83 46.37 -20.63
C ASN A 2 8.27 46.81 -21.00
N ARG A 3 9.15 46.97 -20.02
CA ARG A 3 10.55 47.40 -20.25
C ARG A 3 11.25 46.36 -21.13
N ARG A 4 11.77 46.76 -22.30
CA ARG A 4 12.51 45.86 -23.20
C ARG A 4 13.83 45.43 -22.55
N TRP A 5 14.28 44.21 -22.83
CA TRP A 5 15.59 43.71 -22.38
C TRP A 5 16.68 44.33 -23.25
N SER A 6 17.72 44.89 -22.63
CA SER A 6 18.88 45.40 -23.36
C SER A 6 19.91 44.29 -23.64
N PRO A 7 20.76 44.44 -24.67
CA PRO A 7 21.85 43.49 -24.93
C PRO A 7 22.81 43.32 -23.73
N GLU A 8 23.02 44.37 -22.94
CA GLU A 8 23.84 44.34 -21.72
C GLU A 8 23.16 43.58 -20.59
N GLU A 9 21.82 43.67 -20.47
CA GLU A 9 21.05 42.85 -19.56
C GLU A 9 21.11 41.36 -19.95
N ASP A 10 21.06 41.05 -21.25
CA ASP A 10 21.19 39.68 -21.74
C ASP A 10 22.60 39.11 -21.48
N ALA A 11 23.65 39.89 -21.73
CA ALA A 11 25.03 39.46 -21.45
C ALA A 11 25.24 39.13 -19.96
N ARG A 12 24.77 40.01 -19.07
CA ARG A 12 24.79 39.76 -17.62
C ARG A 12 23.93 38.55 -17.23
N LEU A 13 22.80 38.35 -17.90
CA LEU A 13 21.94 37.20 -17.63
C LEU A 13 22.63 35.87 -18.00
N VAL A 14 23.40 35.84 -19.09
CA VAL A 14 24.22 34.67 -19.49
C VAL A 14 25.34 34.42 -18.48
N GLU A 15 26.06 35.45 -18.05
CA GLU A 15 27.11 35.36 -17.04
C GLU A 15 26.57 34.84 -15.70
N PHE A 16 25.47 35.45 -15.21
CA PHE A 16 24.83 35.00 -13.98
C PHE A 16 24.22 33.60 -14.10
N HIS A 17 23.75 33.21 -15.29
CA HIS A 17 23.26 31.85 -15.53
C HIS A 17 24.38 30.81 -15.40
N ALA A 18 25.61 31.15 -15.82
CA ALA A 18 26.78 30.29 -15.67
C ALA A 18 27.32 30.22 -14.22
N SER A 19 26.98 31.19 -13.36
CA SER A 19 27.36 31.19 -11.94
C SER A 19 26.56 30.18 -11.09
N THR A 20 26.82 30.05 -9.79
CA THR A 20 26.05 29.18 -8.87
C THR A 20 24.78 29.83 -8.29
N LEU A 21 24.46 31.07 -8.67
CA LEU A 21 23.34 31.84 -8.11
C LEU A 21 21.97 31.24 -8.44
N SER A 22 21.08 31.21 -7.47
CA SER A 22 19.67 30.86 -7.70
C SER A 22 18.97 31.91 -8.60
N THR A 23 17.90 31.50 -9.28
CA THR A 23 17.12 32.41 -10.13
C THR A 23 16.59 33.63 -9.38
N GLU A 24 16.33 33.49 -8.08
CA GLU A 24 15.89 34.60 -7.22
C GLU A 24 17.02 35.60 -6.98
N GLU A 25 18.23 35.13 -6.68
CA GLU A 25 19.40 35.98 -6.51
C GLU A 25 19.75 36.72 -7.80
N ILE A 26 19.60 36.05 -8.95
CA ILE A 26 19.77 36.68 -10.26
C ILE A 26 18.75 37.79 -10.48
N ALA A 27 17.47 37.55 -10.13
CA ALA A 27 16.45 38.58 -10.27
C ALA A 27 16.73 39.81 -9.40
N ARG A 28 17.34 39.63 -8.21
CA ARG A 28 17.76 40.76 -7.36
C ARG A 28 18.88 41.61 -7.98
N GLN A 29 19.68 41.06 -8.90
CA GLN A 29 20.72 41.82 -9.61
C GLN A 29 20.16 42.74 -10.70
N PHE A 30 18.89 42.58 -11.09
CA PHE A 30 18.24 43.40 -12.11
C PHE A 30 17.15 44.29 -11.50
N GLU A 31 17.44 45.59 -11.39
CA GLU A 31 16.49 46.57 -10.85
C GLU A 31 15.18 46.60 -11.66
N GLY A 32 14.07 46.30 -10.97
CA GLY A 32 12.73 46.31 -11.56
C GLY A 32 12.39 45.08 -12.41
N ARG A 33 13.19 44.01 -12.36
CA ARG A 33 12.84 42.72 -13.00
C ARG A 33 12.38 41.72 -11.95
N THR A 34 11.24 41.08 -12.24
CA THR A 34 10.69 40.03 -11.40
C THR A 34 11.27 38.66 -11.78
N VAL A 35 11.25 37.71 -10.84
CA VAL A 35 11.71 36.32 -11.08
C VAL A 35 11.07 35.69 -12.33
N PRO A 36 9.75 35.82 -12.58
CA PRO A 36 9.14 35.29 -13.80
C PRO A 36 9.63 35.94 -15.10
N ALA A 37 10.00 37.24 -15.06
CA ALA A 37 10.53 37.96 -16.21
C ALA A 37 11.93 37.44 -16.60
N VAL A 38 12.77 37.21 -15.59
CA VAL A 38 14.11 36.61 -15.73
C VAL A 38 13.99 35.19 -16.30
N GLN A 39 13.12 34.34 -15.73
CA GLN A 39 12.87 32.98 -16.24
C GLN A 39 12.39 32.97 -17.70
N SER A 40 11.46 33.86 -18.05
CA SER A 40 10.96 33.99 -19.41
C SER A 40 12.06 34.40 -20.38
N ARG A 41 12.98 35.29 -19.96
CA ARG A 41 14.11 35.70 -20.78
C ARG A 41 15.14 34.60 -20.94
N MET A 42 15.50 33.89 -19.86
CA MET A 42 16.40 32.74 -19.91
C MET A 42 15.90 31.67 -20.90
N LYS A 43 14.58 31.39 -20.90
CA LYS A 43 13.96 30.48 -21.87
C LYS A 43 14.09 30.98 -23.31
N LYS A 44 13.91 32.27 -23.55
CA LYS A 44 14.08 32.88 -24.89
C LYS A 44 15.53 32.84 -25.37
N LEU A 45 16.49 33.03 -24.46
CA LEU A 45 17.93 32.91 -24.75
C LEU A 45 18.39 31.45 -24.83
N LYS A 46 17.50 30.48 -24.65
CA LYS A 46 17.79 29.03 -24.65
C LYS A 46 18.88 28.64 -23.65
N LEU A 47 19.01 29.41 -22.57
CA LEU A 47 19.83 29.06 -21.43
C LEU A 47 19.11 27.90 -20.74
N GLY A 48 19.65 26.69 -20.89
CA GLY A 48 19.00 25.44 -20.48
C GLY A 48 18.55 25.43 -19.01
N VAL A 49 17.85 24.36 -18.62
CA VAL A 49 17.42 24.19 -17.23
C VAL A 49 18.65 24.12 -16.33
N ARG A 50 18.83 25.11 -15.46
CA ARG A 50 19.85 25.08 -14.42
C ARG A 50 19.56 23.89 -13.54
N THR A 51 20.39 22.86 -13.65
CA THR A 51 20.38 21.79 -12.67
C THR A 51 21.20 22.35 -11.52
N ILE A 52 20.54 22.85 -10.46
CA ILE A 52 21.23 23.12 -9.20
C ILE A 52 21.91 21.79 -8.86
N ALA A 53 23.24 21.78 -8.84
CA ALA A 53 23.99 20.58 -8.50
C ALA A 53 23.44 20.08 -7.17
N ARG A 54 22.77 18.92 -7.19
CA ARG A 54 22.15 18.35 -6.00
C ARG A 54 23.27 18.19 -4.98
N ALA A 55 23.13 18.82 -3.80
CA ALA A 55 24.12 18.70 -2.75
C ALA A 55 24.42 17.22 -2.51
N LYS A 56 25.69 16.83 -2.63
CA LYS A 56 26.13 15.44 -2.46
C LYS A 56 25.75 14.97 -1.05
N TRP A 57 25.45 13.68 -0.90
CA TRP A 57 25.17 13.08 0.40
C TRP A 57 26.47 12.94 1.18
N THR A 58 26.49 13.45 2.42
CA THR A 58 27.66 13.31 3.30
C THR A 58 27.63 11.96 4.05
N PRO A 59 28.77 11.44 4.51
CA PRO A 59 28.83 10.22 5.32
C PRO A 59 27.89 10.25 6.54
N GLU A 60 27.79 11.39 7.21
CA GLU A 60 26.94 11.59 8.39
C GLU A 60 25.45 11.49 8.01
N GLU A 61 25.07 12.04 6.87
CA GLU A 61 23.71 11.91 6.34
C GLU A 61 23.37 10.44 6.00
N TYR A 62 24.35 9.65 5.53
CA TYR A 62 24.17 8.23 5.28
C TYR A 62 23.93 7.44 6.56
N GLU A 63 24.68 7.73 7.63
CA GLU A 63 24.48 7.08 8.93
C GLU A 63 23.09 7.38 9.49
N ILE A 64 22.69 8.65 9.44
CA ILE A 64 21.35 9.09 9.84
C ILE A 64 20.29 8.38 8.99
N LEU A 65 20.47 8.37 7.66
CA LEU A 65 19.52 7.74 6.74
C LEU A 65 19.37 6.24 7.03
N THR A 66 20.48 5.54 7.27
CA THR A 66 20.49 4.12 7.60
C THR A 66 19.72 3.86 8.90
N ARG A 67 19.99 4.64 9.95
CA ARG A 67 19.29 4.53 11.24
C ARG A 67 17.78 4.75 11.09
N ILE A 68 17.38 5.87 10.48
CA ILE A 68 15.95 6.21 10.30
C ILE A 68 15.24 5.24 9.35
N TRP A 69 15.97 4.53 8.47
CA TRP A 69 15.39 3.53 7.57
C TRP A 69 14.98 2.23 8.28
N PHE A 70 15.46 1.98 9.50
CA PHE A 70 15.03 0.84 10.32
C PHE A 70 14.20 1.25 11.56
N GLU A 71 14.20 2.53 11.95
CA GLU A 71 13.43 3.08 13.07
C GLU A 71 11.90 3.10 12.84
N GLU A 72 11.11 2.76 13.86
CA GLU A 72 9.65 2.78 13.73
C GLU A 72 9.10 4.20 13.51
N GLY A 73 8.02 4.29 12.72
CA GLY A 73 7.29 5.53 12.46
C GLY A 73 7.24 5.97 11.00
N THR A 74 6.54 7.08 10.79
CA THR A 74 6.39 7.64 9.44
C THR A 74 7.69 8.30 9.02
N MET A 75 8.29 7.82 7.93
CA MET A 75 9.59 8.32 7.50
C MET A 75 9.54 9.83 7.14
N LYS A 76 8.37 10.40 6.81
CA LYS A 76 8.19 11.86 6.66
C LYS A 76 8.52 12.62 7.94
N VAL A 77 8.11 12.09 9.10
CA VAL A 77 8.39 12.66 10.41
C VAL A 77 9.86 12.44 10.80
N LEU A 78 10.38 11.23 10.58
CA LEU A 78 11.76 10.90 10.90
C LEU A 78 12.76 11.75 10.10
N ILE A 79 12.49 11.98 8.81
CA ILE A 79 13.33 12.84 7.96
C ILE A 79 13.21 14.30 8.36
N ALA A 80 11.99 14.80 8.63
CA ALA A 80 11.82 16.18 9.09
C ALA A 80 12.57 16.46 10.42
N LYS A 81 12.66 15.46 11.31
CA LYS A 81 13.38 15.55 12.58
C LYS A 81 14.91 15.47 12.42
N ASN A 82 15.40 14.52 11.62
CA ASN A 82 16.84 14.21 11.57
C ASN A 82 17.59 14.86 10.40
N LEU A 83 16.90 15.19 9.30
CA LEU A 83 17.46 15.78 8.09
C LEU A 83 16.57 16.95 7.61
N PRO A 84 16.41 18.02 8.42
CA PRO A 84 15.49 19.12 8.12
C PRO A 84 15.86 19.91 6.84
N HIS A 85 17.13 19.89 6.47
CA HIS A 85 17.66 20.51 5.26
C HIS A 85 17.44 19.67 3.99
N ARG A 86 16.95 18.43 4.12
CA ARG A 86 16.67 17.54 2.97
C ARG A 86 15.16 17.36 2.80
N SER A 87 14.72 17.34 1.54
CA SER A 87 13.34 16.99 1.23
C SER A 87 13.11 15.51 1.49
N TRP A 88 11.99 15.20 2.14
CA TRP A 88 11.42 13.85 2.25
C TRP A 88 11.56 13.02 0.97
N ARG A 89 11.22 13.64 -0.17
CA ARG A 89 11.21 12.96 -1.47
C ARG A 89 12.63 12.62 -1.95
N THR A 90 13.55 13.58 -1.85
CA THR A 90 14.94 13.37 -2.28
C THR A 90 15.64 12.33 -1.41
N THR A 91 15.32 12.28 -0.12
CA THR A 91 15.86 11.29 0.81
C THR A 91 15.35 9.89 0.52
N LEU A 92 14.06 9.75 0.19
CA LEU A 92 13.51 8.46 -0.25
C LEU A 92 14.14 7.97 -1.56
N GLU A 93 14.18 8.83 -2.59
CA GLU A 93 14.77 8.49 -3.88
C GLU A 93 16.23 8.06 -3.72
N HIS A 94 16.97 8.76 -2.86
CA HIS A 94 18.34 8.40 -2.55
C HIS A 94 18.46 7.06 -1.81
N GLY A 95 17.66 6.85 -0.77
CA GLY A 95 17.63 5.58 -0.03
C GLY A 95 17.32 4.37 -0.92
N LEU A 96 16.42 4.53 -1.88
CA LEU A 96 16.15 3.49 -2.88
C LEU A 96 17.34 3.29 -3.84
N SER A 97 18.03 4.37 -4.23
CA SER A 97 19.20 4.29 -5.12
C SER A 97 20.39 3.56 -4.49
N ILE A 98 20.53 3.61 -3.17
CA ILE A 98 21.54 2.86 -2.42
C ILE A 98 21.10 1.44 -2.06
N GLY A 99 19.94 1.00 -2.54
CA GLY A 99 19.47 -0.37 -2.40
C GLY A 99 18.63 -0.65 -1.15
N PHE A 100 18.23 0.38 -0.38
CA PHE A 100 17.26 0.14 0.67
C PHE A 100 15.91 -0.27 0.09
N ARG A 101 15.32 -1.34 0.63
CA ARG A 101 14.00 -1.81 0.18
C ARG A 101 12.91 -0.82 0.61
N PRO A 102 11.84 -0.64 -0.19
CA PRO A 102 10.71 0.20 0.18
C PRO A 102 10.16 -0.20 1.55
N ARG A 103 10.04 0.77 2.47
CA ARG A 103 9.34 0.60 3.75
C ARG A 103 7.86 0.28 3.50
N GLY A 104 7.56 -0.99 3.31
CA GLY A 104 6.23 -1.49 2.99
C GLY A 104 6.05 -2.99 3.16
N ALA A 105 7.13 -3.76 3.35
CA ALA A 105 7.04 -5.20 3.56
C ALA A 105 6.81 -5.62 5.03
N HIS A 106 7.12 -4.76 6.00
CA HIS A 106 7.35 -5.20 7.39
C HIS A 106 6.47 -4.65 8.52
N ALA A 107 5.52 -3.74 8.30
CA ALA A 107 4.66 -3.29 9.42
C ALA A 107 3.21 -3.14 8.98
N ARG A 108 2.27 -3.64 9.80
CA ARG A 108 0.88 -3.19 9.82
C ARG A 108 0.90 -1.68 9.71
N ARG A 109 0.49 -1.13 8.57
CA ARG A 109 0.39 0.33 8.46
C ARG A 109 -0.60 0.79 9.52
N HIS A 110 -0.14 1.66 10.41
CA HIS A 110 -0.92 2.45 11.37
C HIS A 110 -1.87 3.40 10.64
N SER A 111 -2.76 2.87 9.81
CA SER A 111 -3.98 3.56 9.43
C SER A 111 -5.04 3.04 10.41
N TYR A 112 -5.17 3.71 11.55
CA TYR A 112 -6.30 3.50 12.45
C TYR A 112 -7.57 3.41 11.59
N SER A 113 -8.21 2.24 11.62
CA SER A 113 -9.41 1.98 10.86
C SER A 113 -10.36 1.33 11.83
N TRP A 114 -11.46 1.99 12.15
CA TRP A 114 -12.52 1.38 12.97
C TRP A 114 -12.89 -0.03 12.46
N ALA A 115 -12.81 -0.25 11.13
CA ALA A 115 -13.06 -1.53 10.50
C ALA A 115 -12.02 -2.62 10.83
N THR A 116 -10.77 -2.27 11.16
CA THR A 116 -9.79 -3.26 11.65
C THR A 116 -10.08 -3.68 13.08
N GLU A 117 -10.45 -2.73 13.95
CA GLU A 117 -10.78 -3.04 15.35
C GLU A 117 -12.06 -3.86 15.46
N GLU A 118 -13.08 -3.52 14.66
CA GLU A 118 -14.33 -4.28 14.61
C GLU A 118 -14.12 -5.69 14.05
N LEU A 119 -13.26 -5.81 13.04
CA LEU A 119 -12.91 -7.10 12.45
C LEU A 119 -12.21 -8.01 13.48
N ASP A 120 -11.24 -7.46 14.22
CA ASP A 120 -10.54 -8.19 15.28
C ASP A 120 -11.51 -8.60 16.40
N ARG A 121 -12.42 -7.71 16.81
CA ARG A 121 -13.45 -8.02 17.82
C ARG A 121 -14.36 -9.16 17.37
N VAL A 122 -14.88 -9.11 16.14
CA VAL A 122 -15.77 -10.14 15.59
C VAL A 122 -15.05 -11.49 15.47
N LEU A 123 -13.82 -11.51 14.97
CA LEU A 123 -13.06 -12.75 14.81
C LEU A 123 -12.51 -13.30 16.13
N ALA A 124 -12.33 -12.47 17.16
CA ALA A 124 -12.00 -12.92 18.51
C ALA A 124 -13.22 -13.56 19.21
N ALA A 125 -14.43 -13.03 18.99
CA ALA A 125 -15.66 -13.58 19.55
C ALA A 125 -16.10 -14.89 18.86
N GLU A 126 -16.03 -14.92 17.52
CA GLU A 126 -16.46 -16.06 16.70
C GLU A 126 -15.40 -16.40 15.65
N PRO A 127 -14.58 -17.44 15.86
CA PRO A 127 -13.63 -17.88 14.84
C PRO A 127 -14.33 -18.64 13.72
N ASN A 128 -13.69 -18.69 12.55
CA ASN A 128 -14.11 -19.46 11.37
C ASN A 128 -15.39 -18.92 10.69
N LEU A 129 -15.44 -17.60 10.48
CA LEU A 129 -16.55 -16.94 9.78
C LEU A 129 -16.23 -16.70 8.31
N ALA A 130 -17.25 -16.83 7.45
CA ALA A 130 -17.15 -16.43 6.05
C ALA A 130 -17.16 -14.91 5.90
N VAL A 131 -16.58 -14.38 4.81
CA VAL A 131 -16.56 -12.93 4.55
C VAL A 131 -17.96 -12.29 4.59
N SER A 132 -18.98 -13.00 4.10
CA SER A 132 -20.37 -12.52 4.17
C SER A 132 -20.89 -12.39 5.60
N GLU A 133 -20.51 -13.30 6.49
CA GLU A 133 -20.92 -13.32 7.89
C GLU A 133 -20.18 -12.24 8.69
N ILE A 134 -18.90 -12.01 8.37
CA ILE A 134 -18.09 -10.92 8.92
C ILE A 134 -18.67 -9.56 8.52
N VAL A 135 -19.01 -9.38 7.24
CA VAL A 135 -19.61 -8.14 6.73
C VAL A 135 -20.93 -7.82 7.43
N ALA A 136 -21.78 -8.84 7.65
CA ALA A 136 -23.05 -8.66 8.36
C ALA A 136 -22.86 -8.21 9.81
N ARG A 137 -21.81 -8.68 10.49
CA ARG A 137 -21.50 -8.34 11.89
C ARG A 137 -20.77 -7.00 12.01
N CYS A 138 -19.69 -6.80 11.25
CA CYS A 138 -18.88 -5.60 11.30
C CYS A 138 -19.57 -4.36 10.71
N LYS A 139 -20.66 -4.54 9.94
CA LYS A 139 -21.34 -3.48 9.16
C LYS A 139 -20.40 -2.68 8.25
N ALA A 140 -19.25 -3.26 7.90
CA ALA A 140 -18.25 -2.66 7.03
C ALA A 140 -18.46 -3.13 5.58
N SER A 141 -17.97 -2.34 4.61
CA SER A 141 -18.02 -2.73 3.20
C SER A 141 -17.29 -4.05 2.95
N ARG A 142 -17.90 -4.94 2.14
CA ARG A 142 -17.30 -6.22 1.71
C ARG A 142 -15.91 -6.04 1.12
N VAL A 143 -15.72 -5.01 0.30
CA VAL A 143 -14.42 -4.72 -0.32
C VAL A 143 -13.38 -4.43 0.76
N ARG A 144 -13.74 -3.58 1.74
CA ARG A 144 -12.83 -3.22 2.84
C ARG A 144 -12.44 -4.43 3.67
N VAL A 145 -13.40 -5.25 4.08
CA VAL A 145 -13.16 -6.49 4.83
C VAL A 145 -12.25 -7.44 4.05
N THR A 146 -12.52 -7.64 2.76
CA THR A 146 -11.71 -8.52 1.89
C THR A 146 -10.28 -8.03 1.77
N THR A 147 -10.08 -6.72 1.58
CA THR A 147 -8.74 -6.11 1.52
C THR A 147 -7.98 -6.27 2.83
N LEU A 148 -8.64 -6.06 3.97
CA LEU A 148 -8.02 -6.23 5.30
C LEU A 148 -7.58 -7.68 5.54
N LEU A 149 -8.47 -8.63 5.26
CA LEU A 149 -8.18 -10.06 5.40
C LEU A 149 -7.05 -10.51 4.46
N SER A 150 -7.07 -10.05 3.21
CA SER A 150 -6.03 -10.39 2.22
C SER A 150 -4.66 -9.83 2.60
N ASN A 151 -4.61 -8.57 3.07
CA ASN A 151 -3.36 -7.92 3.49
C ASN A 151 -2.80 -8.53 4.78
N GLY A 152 -3.66 -9.04 5.67
CA GLY A 152 -3.27 -9.67 6.92
C GLY A 152 -3.13 -11.20 6.87
N ARG A 153 -3.37 -11.81 5.72
CA ARG A 153 -3.36 -13.27 5.54
C ARG A 153 -1.98 -13.86 5.88
N GLY A 154 -1.97 -14.94 6.67
CA GLY A 154 -0.77 -15.64 7.14
C GLY A 154 -0.03 -14.96 8.30
N LYS A 155 -0.19 -13.64 8.46
CA LYS A 155 0.42 -12.85 9.54
C LYS A 155 -0.51 -12.70 10.74
N TYR A 156 -1.78 -12.42 10.49
CA TYR A 156 -2.77 -12.04 11.51
C TYR A 156 -4.09 -12.77 11.37
N PHE A 157 -4.40 -13.20 10.15
CA PHE A 157 -5.57 -13.99 9.84
C PHE A 157 -5.15 -15.26 9.14
N ARG A 158 -5.81 -16.36 9.49
CA ARG A 158 -5.68 -17.65 8.80
C ARG A 158 -7.01 -17.99 8.13
N SER A 159 -6.93 -18.54 6.93
CA SER A 159 -8.11 -19.08 6.24
C SER A 159 -8.22 -20.60 6.44
N GLY A 160 -9.44 -21.03 6.69
CA GLY A 160 -9.88 -22.41 6.83
C GLY A 160 -11.03 -22.71 5.88
N TRP A 161 -11.51 -23.95 5.90
CA TRP A 161 -12.57 -24.41 5.01
C TRP A 161 -13.63 -25.18 5.81
N ARG A 162 -14.91 -24.94 5.49
CA ARG A 162 -16.01 -25.79 5.98
C ARG A 162 -16.25 -26.93 5.00
N ASN A 163 -16.47 -28.13 5.53
CA ASN A 163 -16.81 -29.30 4.73
C ASN A 163 -17.89 -28.99 3.68
N GLY A 164 -17.55 -29.21 2.41
CA GLY A 164 -18.48 -29.11 1.27
C GLY A 164 -18.65 -27.73 0.64
N ARG A 165 -18.10 -26.64 1.19
CA ARG A 165 -18.14 -25.29 0.56
C ARG A 165 -16.74 -24.78 0.27
N LYS A 166 -16.49 -24.32 -0.96
CA LYS A 166 -15.27 -23.62 -1.38
C LYS A 166 -15.26 -22.15 -0.92
N THR A 167 -15.74 -21.89 0.30
CA THR A 167 -15.74 -20.54 0.87
C THR A 167 -14.71 -20.50 1.99
N PRO A 168 -13.71 -19.60 1.92
CA PRO A 168 -12.73 -19.46 2.97
C PRO A 168 -13.40 -18.92 4.24
N LEU A 169 -13.14 -19.60 5.34
CA LEU A 169 -13.50 -19.18 6.68
C LEU A 169 -12.29 -18.53 7.33
N TRP A 170 -12.48 -17.38 7.97
CA TRP A 170 -11.38 -16.61 8.55
C TRP A 170 -11.39 -16.74 10.06
N SER A 171 -10.20 -16.80 10.64
CA SER A 171 -10.00 -16.73 12.09
C SER A 171 -8.76 -15.89 12.41
N LEU A 172 -8.75 -15.34 13.62
CA LEU A 172 -7.64 -14.56 14.15
C LEU A 172 -6.47 -15.50 14.49
N GLY A 173 -5.27 -15.14 14.07
CA GLY A 173 -4.03 -15.84 14.41
C GLY A 173 -3.03 -15.90 13.25
N PRO A 174 -1.71 -15.90 13.56
CA PRO A 174 -0.67 -16.19 12.57
C PRO A 174 -0.69 -17.67 12.15
N GLY A 175 -0.13 -17.96 10.99
CA GLY A 175 0.13 -19.34 10.54
C GLY A 175 -0.31 -19.62 9.11
N PRO A 176 0.08 -20.77 8.55
CA PRO A 176 -0.30 -21.15 7.20
C PRO A 176 -1.81 -21.38 7.10
N ASP A 177 -2.37 -21.12 5.92
CA ASP A 177 -3.76 -21.44 5.65
C ASP A 177 -3.98 -22.96 5.64
N VAL A 178 -5.17 -23.36 6.07
CA VAL A 178 -5.60 -24.75 5.91
C VAL A 178 -5.83 -24.99 4.42
N GLN A 179 -5.32 -26.12 3.91
CA GLN A 179 -5.51 -26.48 2.51
C GLN A 179 -7.01 -26.69 2.21
N PRO A 180 -7.49 -26.26 1.03
CA PRO A 180 -8.86 -26.52 0.63
C PRO A 180 -9.11 -28.02 0.57
N PRO A 181 -10.33 -28.48 0.90
CA PRO A 181 -10.69 -29.87 0.71
C PRO A 181 -10.49 -30.25 -0.76
N ALA A 182 -9.96 -31.44 -1.01
CA ALA A 182 -9.75 -31.94 -2.37
C ALA A 182 -11.05 -31.87 -3.17
N ALA A 183 -10.94 -31.52 -4.45
CA ALA A 183 -12.10 -31.51 -5.33
C ALA A 183 -12.68 -32.93 -5.40
N ALA A 184 -14.00 -33.04 -5.22
CA ALA A 184 -14.68 -34.32 -5.42
C ALA A 184 -14.47 -34.80 -6.86
N THR A 185 -14.15 -36.08 -7.01
CA THR A 185 -13.95 -36.68 -8.33
C THR A 185 -15.26 -36.67 -9.13
N PRO A 186 -15.21 -36.66 -10.48
CA PRO A 186 -16.42 -36.75 -11.31
C PRO A 186 -17.31 -37.94 -10.93
N THR A 187 -16.69 -39.07 -10.58
CA THR A 187 -17.36 -40.28 -10.11
C THR A 187 -18.15 -40.05 -8.82
N GLU A 188 -17.58 -39.36 -7.83
CA GLU A 188 -18.26 -39.03 -6.57
C GLU A 188 -19.40 -38.03 -6.79
N ILE A 189 -19.21 -37.06 -7.69
CA ILE A 189 -20.25 -36.10 -8.07
C ILE A 189 -21.44 -36.82 -8.72
N CYS A 190 -21.18 -37.69 -9.70
CA CYS A 190 -22.20 -38.51 -10.35
C CYS A 190 -22.89 -39.44 -9.36
N ARG A 191 -22.15 -40.06 -8.43
CA ARG A 191 -22.70 -40.91 -7.37
C ARG A 191 -23.66 -40.14 -6.46
N ARG A 192 -23.24 -38.97 -5.94
CA ARG A 192 -24.10 -38.08 -5.13
C ARG A 192 -25.32 -37.59 -5.90
N ALA A 193 -25.19 -37.29 -7.19
CA ALA A 193 -26.32 -36.89 -8.03
C ALA A 193 -27.32 -38.03 -8.22
N ARG A 194 -26.86 -39.25 -8.49
CA ARG A 194 -27.71 -40.45 -8.60
C ARG A 194 -28.42 -40.77 -7.28
N GLN A 195 -27.71 -40.69 -6.15
CA GLN A 195 -28.31 -40.89 -4.82
C GLN A 195 -29.42 -39.86 -4.54
N ARG A 196 -29.16 -38.56 -4.77
CA ARG A 196 -30.19 -37.51 -4.65
C ARG A 196 -31.39 -37.75 -5.56
N LYS A 197 -31.16 -38.23 -6.79
CA LYS A 197 -32.24 -38.60 -7.72
C LYS A 197 -33.06 -39.77 -7.18
N ARG A 198 -32.43 -40.81 -6.64
CA ARG A 198 -33.13 -41.98 -6.06
C ARG A 198 -33.99 -41.60 -4.86
N VAL A 199 -33.47 -40.77 -3.96
CA VAL A 199 -34.23 -40.21 -2.82
C VAL A 199 -35.41 -39.38 -3.31
N ARG A 200 -35.21 -38.49 -4.29
CA ARG A 200 -36.29 -37.68 -4.87
C ARG A 200 -37.37 -38.51 -5.55
N MET A 201 -36.99 -39.63 -6.18
CA MET A 201 -37.92 -40.58 -6.82
C MET A 201 -38.56 -41.55 -5.81
N GLY A 202 -38.35 -41.38 -4.50
CA GLY A 202 -38.91 -42.27 -3.46
C GLY A 202 -38.35 -43.69 -3.46
N ARG A 203 -37.29 -43.97 -4.23
CA ARG A 203 -36.68 -45.31 -4.36
C ARG A 203 -35.72 -45.67 -3.22
N ILE A 204 -35.39 -44.70 -2.37
CA ILE A 204 -34.63 -44.85 -1.14
C ILE A 204 -35.26 -43.89 -0.15
N ASP A 205 -35.68 -44.41 1.01
CA ASP A 205 -36.01 -43.57 2.16
C ASP A 205 -34.71 -43.19 2.90
N PRO A 206 -34.31 -41.91 2.91
CA PRO A 206 -33.09 -41.46 3.58
C PRO A 206 -33.16 -41.53 5.10
N PHE A 207 -34.35 -41.76 5.68
CA PHE A 207 -34.57 -41.85 7.13
C PHE A 207 -34.83 -43.27 7.64
N ALA A 208 -35.01 -44.26 6.75
CA ALA A 208 -35.28 -45.64 7.15
C ALA A 208 -34.20 -46.23 8.08
N THR A 209 -32.93 -45.86 7.88
CA THR A 209 -31.82 -46.28 8.74
C THR A 209 -31.83 -45.61 10.12
N LEU A 210 -32.38 -44.39 10.23
CA LEU A 210 -32.54 -43.69 11.50
C LEU A 210 -33.72 -44.27 12.31
N VAL A 211 -34.81 -44.65 11.65
CA VAL A 211 -35.96 -45.31 12.29
C VAL A 211 -35.55 -46.65 12.92
N GLN A 212 -34.69 -47.43 12.26
CA GLN A 212 -34.18 -48.70 12.81
C GLN A 212 -33.25 -48.52 14.02
N GLN A 213 -32.58 -47.37 14.17
CA GLN A 213 -31.69 -47.10 15.31
C GLN A 213 -32.43 -46.58 16.55
N VAL A 214 -33.60 -45.98 16.38
CA VAL A 214 -34.43 -45.46 17.49
C VAL A 214 -35.44 -46.51 17.98
N ALA A 215 -35.77 -47.51 17.14
CA ALA A 215 -36.69 -48.60 17.47
C ALA A 215 -36.01 -49.86 18.04
N ALA A 216 -34.70 -49.83 18.26
CA ALA A 216 -33.90 -50.87 18.92
C ALA A 216 -33.48 -50.39 20.31
#